data_AF-A0A7X8F449-F1
#
_entry.id   AF-A0A7X8F449-F1
#
_cell.length_a   1.000
_cell.length_b   1.000
_cell.length_c   1.000
_cell.angle_alpha   90.00
_cell.angle_beta   90.00
_cell.angle_gamma   90.00
#
_symmetry.space_group_name_H-M   'P 1'
#
loop_
_entity.id
_entity.type
_entity.pdbx_description
1 polymer ?
#
loop_
_entity_poly.entity_id
_entity_poly.type
_entity_poly.pdbx_seq_one_letter_code
_entity_poly.pdbx_strand_id
1 'polypeptide(L)'
;MSSNAGQKKANPKQLKSMLISIGSIIILVIAAVSFVFLPAMVSRGARDTHVLGYFRKEPIKRTDEVFLRMLENQIEQNKMQGIDVNDQGNYLSILYSAFSETIIHKAFKYEVEKTGFKVPESAINRVIVNKVTDTSGVYSPKLYNQMSNAKKIELRKQVAEDFIFEQYFNDFLGFDPYGYPTEHSSFGLKISSEEIPFILNMNSPERTFEFVAFSMSEFPTEQLLKFAESHAVLFNTVNFEIITVSSKTEAEKISKRIANNEITFDDAIKEYSNKNFSDDKGVLSNNNVYQLKKLLSEEDLEVVLQLGIDSISNVIATGHFFSIFKCCDTSKSADFSNPETLNNVYSYITTEEPKLIEDYFTAKARDFAADASVSSFDAACEKYGVIKQTPSAFSLNYGSNELLSAVDTDTPVLAGAATNENFLKTAFSLKLNEISSPVLLKNNVLVIKLVAEQEVDEEILSAISFFYPISAKKFDSATISAYFTTADYVKNDVVSAYLSMLDE
;
A
#
# COMPACT_ATOMS: atom_id res chain seq x y z
N MET A 1 60.30 15.50 16.00
CA MET A 1 61.20 15.84 14.87
C MET A 1 60.37 15.90 13.60
N SER A 2 60.40 17.06 12.94
CA SER A 2 59.91 17.27 11.57
C SER A 2 60.56 16.32 10.57
N SER A 3 59.85 15.90 9.50
CA SER A 3 59.99 16.55 8.19
C SER A 3 59.13 15.90 7.09
N ASN A 4 58.40 16.78 6.42
CA ASN A 4 57.83 16.72 5.07
C ASN A 4 58.74 16.10 3.99
N ALA A 5 58.13 15.34 3.08
CA ALA A 5 57.92 15.69 1.65
C ALA A 5 58.22 14.55 0.66
N GLY A 6 57.21 14.26 -0.17
CA GLY A 6 57.32 13.46 -1.38
C GLY A 6 56.03 13.49 -2.20
N GLN A 7 55.43 14.66 -2.40
CA GLN A 7 54.29 14.82 -3.31
C GLN A 7 54.73 14.56 -4.76
N LYS A 8 54.25 13.45 -5.35
CA LYS A 8 54.26 13.25 -6.80
C LYS A 8 53.27 14.26 -7.42
N LYS A 9 53.79 15.17 -8.24
CA LYS A 9 52.99 16.08 -9.07
C LYS A 9 52.05 15.28 -9.97
N ALA A 10 50.75 15.50 -9.82
CA ALA A 10 49.74 15.00 -10.74
C ALA A 10 49.96 15.60 -12.14
N ASN A 11 49.79 14.74 -13.16
CA ASN A 11 50.09 15.03 -14.55
C ASN A 11 49.07 16.06 -15.11
N PRO A 12 49.48 17.15 -15.79
CA PRO A 12 48.57 18.22 -16.25
C PRO A 12 47.46 17.78 -17.22
N LYS A 13 47.55 16.56 -17.77
CA LYS A 13 46.50 15.95 -18.59
C LYS A 13 45.32 15.39 -17.78
N GLN A 14 45.50 15.01 -16.51
CA GLN A 14 44.42 14.50 -15.64
C GLN A 14 43.58 15.63 -15.01
N LEU A 15 44.13 16.84 -14.87
CA LEU A 15 43.37 17.99 -14.36
C LEU A 15 42.41 18.59 -15.41
N LYS A 16 42.77 18.48 -16.71
CA LYS A 16 41.90 18.89 -17.81
C LYS A 16 40.66 18.01 -17.97
N SER A 17 40.64 16.78 -17.46
CA SER A 17 39.45 15.91 -17.53
C SER A 17 38.42 16.19 -16.43
N MET A 18 38.79 16.87 -15.34
CA MET A 18 37.89 17.14 -14.22
C MET A 18 37.04 18.40 -14.42
N LEU A 19 37.58 19.47 -15.03
CA LEU A 19 36.81 20.71 -15.33
C LEU A 19 35.94 20.59 -16.58
N ILE A 20 36.12 19.54 -17.37
CA ILE A 20 35.19 19.16 -18.43
C ILE A 20 33.96 18.48 -17.82
N SER A 21 33.99 17.99 -16.57
CA SER A 21 32.94 17.12 -16.03
C SER A 21 31.57 17.78 -15.86
N ILE A 22 31.38 18.96 -15.26
CA ILE A 22 30.01 19.48 -15.03
C ILE A 22 29.30 19.87 -16.34
N GLY A 23 30.02 20.47 -17.30
CA GLY A 23 29.47 20.82 -18.62
C GLY A 23 29.37 19.64 -19.60
N SER A 24 30.24 18.63 -19.47
CA SER A 24 30.16 17.40 -20.28
C SER A 24 29.20 16.38 -19.69
N ILE A 25 28.94 16.37 -18.38
CA ILE A 25 27.95 15.49 -17.74
C ILE A 25 26.55 15.92 -18.15
N ILE A 26 26.23 17.21 -18.23
CA ILE A 26 24.95 17.69 -18.80
C ILE A 26 24.79 17.16 -20.23
N ILE A 27 25.84 17.22 -21.05
CA ILE A 27 25.81 16.71 -22.44
C ILE A 27 25.79 15.18 -22.49
N LEU A 28 26.44 14.48 -21.55
CA LEU A 28 26.58 13.03 -21.54
C LEU A 28 25.37 12.34 -20.89
N VAL A 29 24.65 13.03 -19.99
CA VAL A 29 23.34 12.65 -19.46
C VAL A 29 22.27 12.96 -20.50
N ILE A 30 22.30 14.12 -21.18
CA ILE A 30 21.47 14.34 -22.37
C ILE A 30 21.76 13.27 -23.42
N ALA A 31 23.02 12.91 -23.66
CA ALA A 31 23.39 11.87 -24.63
C ALA A 31 23.03 10.45 -24.18
N ALA A 32 23.18 10.10 -22.90
CA ALA A 32 22.79 8.79 -22.37
C ALA A 32 21.26 8.61 -22.40
N VAL A 33 20.51 9.65 -22.04
CA VAL A 33 19.05 9.67 -22.19
C VAL A 33 18.64 9.73 -23.66
N SER A 34 19.45 10.36 -24.52
CA SER A 34 19.23 10.33 -25.98
C SER A 34 19.47 8.92 -26.53
N PHE A 35 20.50 8.18 -26.10
CA PHE A 35 20.83 6.88 -26.68
C PHE A 35 19.87 5.74 -26.32
N VAL A 36 19.14 5.84 -25.20
CA VAL A 36 18.10 4.86 -24.84
C VAL A 36 16.79 5.08 -25.63
N PHE A 37 16.55 6.30 -26.16
CA PHE A 37 15.28 6.67 -26.82
C PHE A 37 15.43 7.28 -28.24
N LEU A 38 16.62 7.25 -28.86
CA LEU A 38 16.90 7.93 -30.15
C LEU A 38 16.38 7.27 -31.45
N PRO A 39 15.98 5.98 -31.55
CA PRO A 39 15.48 5.48 -32.84
C PRO A 39 14.16 6.10 -33.30
N ALA A 40 13.42 6.76 -32.40
CA ALA A 40 12.11 7.38 -32.68
C ALA A 40 12.15 8.82 -33.21
N MET A 41 13.27 9.53 -33.02
CA MET A 41 13.27 11.00 -32.93
C MET A 41 13.54 11.78 -34.24
N VAL A 42 13.36 11.17 -35.42
CA VAL A 42 13.64 11.85 -36.72
C VAL A 42 12.40 12.08 -37.59
N SER A 43 11.20 11.75 -37.13
CA SER A 43 9.99 11.85 -37.96
C SER A 43 8.75 12.36 -37.20
N ARG A 44 8.69 13.67 -36.95
CA ARG A 44 7.51 14.56 -37.15
C ARG A 44 7.62 15.84 -36.30
N GLY A 45 7.18 16.94 -36.89
CA GLY A 45 7.43 18.31 -36.43
C GLY A 45 6.90 18.65 -35.03
N ALA A 46 7.68 19.53 -34.39
CA ALA A 46 7.37 20.34 -33.22
C ALA A 46 5.88 20.49 -32.85
N ARG A 47 5.44 19.75 -31.84
CA ARG A 47 4.30 20.09 -30.97
C ARG A 47 4.71 19.85 -29.53
N ASP A 48 4.28 20.75 -28.65
CA ASP A 48 4.48 20.78 -27.19
C ASP A 48 5.29 19.63 -26.56
N THR A 49 6.55 19.94 -26.31
CA THR A 49 7.51 19.15 -25.52
C THR A 49 6.88 18.57 -24.26
N HIS A 50 7.00 17.25 -24.10
CA HIS A 50 6.49 16.39 -23.02
C HIS A 50 6.32 17.12 -21.67
N VAL A 51 5.09 17.56 -21.39
CA VAL A 51 4.68 18.20 -20.14
C VAL A 51 4.47 17.11 -19.09
N LEU A 52 5.19 17.21 -17.97
CA LEU A 52 5.16 16.26 -16.86
C LEU A 52 4.06 16.59 -15.84
N GLY A 53 3.53 17.80 -15.90
CA GLY A 53 2.49 18.28 -15.01
C GLY A 53 2.43 19.80 -14.96
N TYR A 54 1.75 20.34 -13.96
CA TYR A 54 1.54 21.77 -13.81
C TYR A 54 1.70 22.20 -12.35
N PHE A 55 2.25 23.40 -12.13
CA PHE A 55 2.23 24.11 -10.86
C PHE A 55 1.57 25.47 -11.08
N ARG A 56 0.43 25.74 -10.41
CA ARG A 56 -0.36 26.98 -10.55
C ARG A 56 -0.65 27.36 -12.01
N LYS A 57 -1.00 26.36 -12.84
CA LYS A 57 -1.25 26.47 -14.30
C LYS A 57 -0.01 26.71 -15.16
N GLU A 58 1.19 26.80 -14.58
CA GLU A 58 2.44 26.82 -15.35
C GLU A 58 2.89 25.39 -15.66
N PRO A 59 3.17 25.05 -16.93
CA PRO A 59 3.57 23.71 -17.32
C PRO A 59 5.00 23.40 -16.83
N ILE A 60 5.18 22.24 -16.23
CA ILE A 60 6.49 21.67 -15.92
C ILE A 60 6.87 20.76 -17.08
N LYS A 61 7.82 21.22 -17.88
CA LYS A 61 8.30 20.51 -19.06
C LYS A 61 9.50 19.66 -18.70
N ARG A 62 9.74 18.58 -19.44
CA ARG A 62 10.96 17.77 -19.31
C ARG A 62 12.25 18.59 -19.47
N THR A 63 12.18 19.71 -20.20
CA THR A 63 13.30 20.64 -20.42
C THR A 63 13.35 21.79 -19.42
N ASP A 64 12.48 21.81 -18.40
CA ASP A 64 12.54 22.80 -17.31
C ASP A 64 13.86 22.61 -16.54
N GLU A 65 14.63 23.69 -16.40
CA GLU A 65 15.95 23.70 -15.75
C GLU A 65 15.89 23.23 -14.30
N VAL A 66 14.80 23.52 -13.57
CA VAL A 66 14.61 23.04 -12.20
C VAL A 66 14.40 21.54 -12.20
N PHE A 67 13.54 21.04 -13.10
CA PHE A 67 13.25 19.62 -13.21
C PHE A 67 14.49 18.80 -13.58
N LEU A 68 15.25 19.24 -14.59
CA LEU A 68 16.47 18.55 -15.01
C LEU A 68 17.49 18.43 -13.87
N ARG A 69 17.63 19.49 -13.07
CA ARG A 69 18.52 19.47 -11.90
C ARG A 69 18.05 18.46 -10.84
N MET A 70 16.76 18.40 -10.53
CA MET A 70 16.22 17.43 -9.57
C MET A 70 16.36 15.99 -10.11
N LEU A 71 16.13 15.80 -11.41
CA LEU A 71 16.32 14.51 -12.08
C LEU A 71 17.78 14.03 -11.99
N GLU A 72 18.74 14.90 -12.26
CA GLU A 72 20.17 14.58 -12.12
C GLU A 72 20.52 14.19 -10.68
N ASN A 73 20.05 14.97 -9.69
CA ASN A 73 20.27 14.65 -8.28
C ASN A 73 19.72 13.28 -7.90
N GLN A 74 18.50 12.96 -8.33
CA GLN A 74 17.85 11.67 -8.07
C GLN A 74 18.60 10.51 -8.75
N ILE A 75 19.05 10.69 -9.99
CA ILE A 75 19.84 9.68 -10.72
C ILE A 75 21.15 9.39 -9.97
N GLU A 76 21.88 10.42 -9.54
CA GLU A 76 23.16 10.23 -8.84
C GLU A 76 22.97 9.60 -7.46
N GLN A 77 21.92 9.99 -6.72
CA GLN A 77 21.56 9.35 -5.44
C GLN A 77 21.26 7.86 -5.61
N ASN A 78 20.44 7.50 -6.61
CA ASN A 78 20.08 6.10 -6.88
C ASN A 78 21.31 5.28 -7.32
N LYS A 79 22.19 5.84 -8.16
CA LYS A 79 23.46 5.18 -8.52
C LYS A 79 24.37 4.92 -7.32
N MET A 80 24.47 5.88 -6.40
CA MET A 80 25.26 5.70 -5.17
C MET A 80 24.71 4.58 -4.28
N GLN A 81 23.40 4.33 -4.34
CA GLN A 81 22.73 3.23 -3.63
C GLN A 81 22.77 1.89 -4.40
N GLY A 82 23.41 1.84 -5.57
CA GLY A 82 23.52 0.64 -6.40
C GLY A 82 22.25 0.30 -7.20
N ILE A 83 21.31 1.24 -7.33
CA ILE A 83 20.07 1.06 -8.10
C ILE A 83 20.36 1.23 -9.59
N ASP A 84 19.90 0.29 -10.41
CA ASP A 84 19.97 0.42 -11.87
C ASP A 84 18.94 1.43 -12.35
N VAL A 85 19.44 2.62 -12.71
CA VAL A 85 18.64 3.74 -13.21
C VAL A 85 18.11 3.53 -14.63
N ASN A 86 18.54 2.47 -15.33
CA ASN A 86 18.07 2.14 -16.67
C ASN A 86 16.90 1.15 -16.66
N ASP A 87 16.61 0.51 -15.52
CA ASP A 87 15.40 -0.29 -15.36
C ASP A 87 14.16 0.63 -15.47
N GLN A 88 13.15 0.20 -16.24
CA GLN A 88 11.98 1.02 -16.56
C GLN A 88 11.17 1.39 -15.31
N GLY A 89 11.06 0.48 -14.33
CA GLY A 89 10.32 0.72 -13.08
C GLY A 89 11.08 1.70 -12.19
N ASN A 90 12.39 1.49 -12.03
CA ASN A 90 13.25 2.38 -11.25
C ASN A 90 13.29 3.79 -11.87
N TYR A 91 13.41 3.89 -13.19
CA TYR A 91 13.45 5.18 -13.87
C TYR A 91 12.13 5.96 -13.74
N LEU A 92 10.98 5.28 -13.81
CA LEU A 92 9.68 5.91 -13.55
C LEU A 92 9.60 6.44 -12.11
N SER A 93 10.07 5.68 -11.12
CA SER A 93 10.14 6.14 -9.73
C SER A 93 11.04 7.38 -9.58
N ILE A 94 12.20 7.38 -10.24
CA ILE A 94 13.13 8.52 -10.28
C ILE A 94 12.48 9.76 -10.90
N LEU A 95 11.73 9.61 -12.01
CA LEU A 95 10.99 10.71 -12.64
C LEU A 95 9.93 11.30 -11.70
N TYR A 96 9.20 10.44 -10.99
CA TYR A 96 8.23 10.87 -9.99
C TYR A 96 8.88 11.66 -8.85
N SER A 97 9.98 11.16 -8.30
CA SER A 97 10.72 11.84 -7.24
C SER A 97 11.23 13.21 -7.70
N ALA A 98 11.81 13.28 -8.89
CA ALA A 98 12.31 14.53 -9.48
C ALA A 98 11.18 15.56 -9.72
N PHE A 99 10.00 15.10 -10.17
CA PHE A 99 8.83 15.96 -10.34
C PHE A 99 8.34 16.49 -9.00
N SER A 100 8.22 15.63 -7.98
CA SER A 100 7.82 16.03 -6.63
C SER A 100 8.77 17.07 -6.04
N GLU A 101 10.09 16.88 -6.15
CA GLU A 101 11.09 17.87 -5.73
C GLU A 101 10.96 19.19 -6.50
N THR A 102 10.65 19.12 -7.80
CA THR A 102 10.41 20.32 -8.63
C THR A 102 9.20 21.11 -8.12
N ILE A 103 8.12 20.43 -7.74
CA ILE A 103 6.93 21.05 -7.15
C ILE A 103 7.29 21.74 -5.82
N ILE A 104 7.98 21.04 -4.92
CA ILE A 104 8.39 21.60 -3.62
C ILE A 104 9.27 22.84 -3.84
N HIS A 105 10.24 22.76 -4.74
CA HIS A 105 11.12 23.89 -5.05
C HIS A 105 10.36 25.10 -5.57
N LYS A 106 9.44 24.91 -6.54
CA LYS A 106 8.59 25.99 -7.06
C LYS A 106 7.64 26.54 -6.00
N ALA A 107 7.11 25.69 -5.13
CA ALA A 107 6.20 26.10 -4.06
C ALA A 107 6.89 26.95 -2.99
N PHE A 108 8.06 26.52 -2.51
CA PHE A 108 8.84 27.28 -1.53
C PHE A 108 9.25 28.65 -2.09
N LYS A 109 9.73 28.66 -3.34
CA LYS A 109 10.06 29.91 -4.04
C LYS A 109 8.85 30.85 -4.10
N TYR A 110 7.69 30.33 -4.48
CA TYR A 110 6.45 31.10 -4.56
C TYR A 110 6.06 31.71 -3.21
N GLU A 111 6.11 30.94 -2.12
CA GLU A 111 5.77 31.43 -0.78
C GLU A 111 6.74 32.52 -0.29
N VAL A 112 8.04 32.37 -0.56
CA VAL A 112 9.03 33.41 -0.19
C VAL A 112 8.86 34.67 -1.03
N GLU A 113 8.70 34.55 -2.35
CA GLU A 113 8.52 35.70 -3.24
C GLU A 113 7.28 36.53 -2.88
N LYS A 114 6.21 35.87 -2.42
CA LYS A 114 4.98 36.53 -1.95
C LYS A 114 5.20 37.45 -0.75
N THR A 115 6.22 37.20 0.06
CA THR A 115 6.58 38.08 1.20
C THR A 115 7.29 39.38 0.78
N GLY A 116 7.69 39.47 -0.50
CA GLY A 116 8.53 40.56 -1.01
C GLY A 116 10.02 40.41 -0.66
N PHE A 117 10.43 39.28 -0.08
CA PHE A 117 11.82 38.98 0.22
C PHE A 117 12.68 38.97 -1.06
N LYS A 118 13.86 39.59 -0.97
CA LYS A 118 14.88 39.56 -2.02
C LYS A 118 16.19 39.14 -1.39
N VAL A 119 16.87 38.18 -2.01
CA VAL A 119 18.17 37.71 -1.54
C VAL A 119 19.18 38.86 -1.59
N PRO A 120 19.84 39.21 -0.46
CA PRO A 120 20.87 40.24 -0.47
C PRO A 120 22.04 39.86 -1.38
N GLU A 121 22.57 40.83 -2.14
CA GLU A 121 23.74 40.63 -3.01
C GLU A 121 24.96 40.07 -2.25
N SER A 122 25.10 40.42 -0.97
CA SER A 122 26.14 39.90 -0.08
C SER A 122 26.00 38.40 0.19
N ALA A 123 24.78 37.88 0.31
CA ALA A 123 24.52 36.45 0.47
C ALA A 123 24.84 35.67 -0.82
N ILE A 124 24.41 36.21 -1.97
CA ILE A 124 24.75 35.65 -3.30
C ILE A 124 26.27 35.57 -3.48
N ASN A 125 26.98 36.65 -3.16
CA ASN A 125 28.44 36.68 -3.26
C ASN A 125 29.12 35.64 -2.35
N ARG A 126 28.62 35.44 -1.12
CA ARG A 126 29.15 34.45 -0.18
C ARG A 126 29.06 33.02 -0.74
N VAL A 127 27.93 32.67 -1.36
CA VAL A 127 27.74 31.35 -1.97
C VAL A 127 28.61 31.20 -3.22
N ILE A 128 28.69 32.23 -4.08
CA ILE A 128 29.52 32.19 -5.30
C ILE A 128 31.01 32.02 -4.99
N VAL A 129 31.50 32.64 -3.91
CA VAL A 129 32.87 32.46 -3.44
C VAL A 129 33.20 30.99 -3.17
N ASN A 130 32.23 30.23 -2.65
CA ASN A 130 32.38 28.80 -2.38
C ASN A 130 32.12 27.91 -3.61
N LYS A 131 31.34 28.37 -4.60
CA LYS A 131 31.05 27.62 -5.84
C LYS A 131 32.15 27.80 -6.92
N VAL A 132 32.88 28.91 -6.94
CA VAL A 132 33.88 29.23 -7.98
C VAL A 132 35.28 29.10 -7.42
N THR A 133 35.72 27.87 -7.20
CA THR A 133 37.01 27.55 -6.59
C THR A 133 38.02 27.04 -7.61
N ASP A 134 39.30 27.25 -7.34
CA ASP A 134 40.39 26.59 -8.05
C ASP A 134 40.52 25.12 -7.62
N THR A 135 41.51 24.43 -8.17
CA THR A 135 41.73 23.00 -7.90
C THR A 135 42.14 22.69 -6.46
N SER A 136 42.37 23.70 -5.62
CA SER A 136 42.66 23.58 -4.19
C SER A 136 41.43 23.86 -3.32
N GLY A 137 40.27 24.16 -3.92
CA GLY A 137 39.06 24.52 -3.20
C GLY A 137 39.00 25.98 -2.73
N VAL A 138 39.93 26.83 -3.19
CA VAL A 138 39.99 28.27 -2.83
C VAL A 138 39.33 29.10 -3.92
N TYR A 139 38.57 30.14 -3.55
CA TYR A 139 37.91 31.01 -4.52
C TYR A 139 38.88 31.55 -5.59
N SER A 140 38.46 31.49 -6.86
CA SER A 140 39.26 31.92 -8.00
C SER A 140 38.61 33.09 -8.76
N PRO A 141 39.05 34.34 -8.49
CA PRO A 141 38.61 35.51 -9.23
C PRO A 141 38.88 35.38 -10.74
N LYS A 142 39.94 34.66 -11.12
CA LYS A 142 40.29 34.41 -12.52
C LYS A 142 39.24 33.56 -13.21
N LEU A 143 38.82 32.44 -12.60
CA LEU A 143 37.78 31.56 -13.16
C LEU A 143 36.45 32.29 -13.26
N TYR A 144 36.07 33.06 -12.23
CA TYR A 144 34.86 33.88 -12.27
C TYR A 144 34.92 34.90 -13.40
N ASN A 145 36.02 35.66 -13.51
CA ASN A 145 36.15 36.71 -14.51
C ASN A 145 36.16 36.18 -15.95
N GLN A 146 36.65 34.95 -16.17
CA GLN A 146 36.67 34.27 -17.46
C GLN A 146 35.28 33.78 -17.92
N MET A 147 34.28 33.72 -17.03
CA MET A 147 32.90 33.41 -17.43
C MET A 147 32.33 34.54 -18.29
N SER A 148 31.51 34.17 -19.29
CA SER A 148 30.75 35.15 -20.05
C SER A 148 29.76 35.89 -19.14
N ASN A 149 29.37 37.11 -19.53
CA ASN A 149 28.39 37.88 -18.76
C ASN A 149 27.05 37.13 -18.61
N ALA A 150 26.61 36.42 -19.66
CA ALA A 150 25.42 35.57 -19.60
C ALA A 150 25.54 34.48 -18.51
N LYS A 151 26.67 33.76 -18.45
CA LYS A 151 26.91 32.73 -17.43
C LYS A 151 27.00 33.29 -16.02
N LYS A 152 27.54 34.50 -15.84
CA LYS A 152 27.56 35.18 -14.54
C LYS A 152 26.15 35.54 -14.06
N ILE A 153 25.31 36.04 -14.96
CA ILE A 153 23.90 36.38 -14.67
C ILE A 153 23.13 35.11 -14.27
N GLU A 154 23.29 34.04 -15.05
CA GLU A 154 22.67 32.75 -14.81
C GLU A 154 23.10 32.14 -13.46
N LEU A 155 24.41 32.09 -13.18
CA LEU A 155 24.94 31.60 -11.91
C LEU A 155 24.39 32.40 -10.71
N ARG A 156 24.33 33.74 -10.82
CA ARG A 156 23.79 34.59 -9.75
C ARG A 156 22.30 34.35 -9.54
N LYS A 157 21.53 34.22 -10.62
CA LYS A 157 20.09 33.89 -10.56
C LYS A 157 19.88 32.54 -9.89
N GLN A 158 20.62 31.51 -10.30
CA GLN A 158 20.55 30.19 -9.70
C GLN A 158 20.89 30.22 -8.21
N VAL A 159 21.99 30.90 -7.83
CA VAL A 159 22.37 31.03 -6.41
C VAL A 159 21.29 31.73 -5.60
N ALA A 160 20.64 32.76 -6.15
CA ALA A 160 19.53 33.42 -5.47
C ALA A 160 18.31 32.50 -5.30
N GLU A 161 17.98 31.70 -6.32
CA GLU A 161 16.89 30.74 -6.27
C GLU A 161 17.15 29.59 -5.28
N ASP A 162 18.35 28.98 -5.34
CA ASP A 162 18.77 27.95 -4.39
C ASP A 162 18.78 28.50 -2.96
N PHE A 163 19.24 29.74 -2.75
CA PHE A 163 19.25 30.37 -1.43
C PHE A 163 17.84 30.53 -0.84
N ILE A 164 16.86 30.92 -1.67
CA ILE A 164 15.46 31.04 -1.23
C ILE A 164 14.92 29.69 -0.77
N PHE A 165 15.19 28.65 -1.56
CA PHE A 165 14.78 27.28 -1.24
C PHE A 165 15.42 26.80 0.07
N GLU A 166 16.74 26.91 0.18
CA GLU A 166 17.49 26.50 1.37
C GLU A 166 17.08 27.29 2.61
N GLN A 167 16.85 28.60 2.50
CA GLN A 167 16.41 29.41 3.63
C GLN A 167 15.02 28.97 4.10
N TYR A 168 14.06 28.79 3.19
CA TYR A 168 12.73 28.32 3.55
C TYR A 168 12.79 26.90 4.16
N PHE A 169 13.54 25.99 3.53
CA PHE A 169 13.73 24.65 4.06
C PHE A 169 14.34 24.68 5.47
N ASN A 170 15.39 25.49 5.71
CA ASN A 170 16.01 25.59 7.03
C ASN A 170 15.10 26.30 8.06
N ASP A 171 14.28 27.26 7.63
CA ASP A 171 13.35 27.96 8.52
C ASP A 171 12.21 27.07 9.01
N PHE A 172 11.76 26.11 8.19
CA PHE A 172 10.65 25.19 8.52
C PHE A 172 11.11 23.81 8.98
N LEU A 173 12.20 23.28 8.41
CA LEU A 173 12.69 21.90 8.58
C LEU A 173 14.17 21.81 8.98
N GLY A 174 14.86 22.94 9.15
CA GLY A 174 16.26 23.00 9.58
C GLY A 174 16.49 22.34 10.94
N PHE A 175 17.74 21.97 11.19
CA PHE A 175 18.14 21.22 12.40
C PHE A 175 19.47 21.73 12.95
N ASP A 176 19.65 21.61 14.27
CA ASP A 176 20.96 21.65 14.89
C ASP A 176 21.68 20.32 14.59
N PRO A 177 22.79 20.30 13.82
CA PRO A 177 23.46 19.06 13.39
C PRO A 177 23.89 18.09 14.52
N TYR A 178 23.75 18.48 15.79
CA TYR A 178 24.11 17.66 16.95
C TYR A 178 22.97 16.86 17.60
N GLY A 179 21.76 16.80 17.04
CA GLY A 179 20.77 15.84 17.56
C GLY A 179 19.81 16.42 18.61
N TYR A 180 19.99 17.67 19.04
CA TYR A 180 19.31 18.19 20.23
C TYR A 180 17.89 18.71 19.97
N PRO A 181 17.00 18.65 20.98
CA PRO A 181 15.71 19.33 20.95
C PRO A 181 15.88 20.80 20.58
N THR A 182 15.19 21.20 19.53
CA THR A 182 15.21 22.55 18.94
C THR A 182 14.11 23.44 19.49
N GLU A 183 13.56 23.10 20.67
CA GLU A 183 12.40 23.76 21.30
C GLU A 183 12.52 25.30 21.33
N HIS A 184 13.74 25.81 21.47
CA HIS A 184 14.04 27.24 21.51
C HIS A 184 14.73 27.76 20.25
N SER A 185 14.88 26.94 19.22
CA SER A 185 15.41 27.38 17.94
C SER A 185 14.48 28.42 17.33
N SER A 186 15.08 29.49 16.81
CA SER A 186 14.35 30.53 16.08
C SER A 186 13.87 30.04 14.71
N PHE A 187 14.46 28.95 14.20
CA PHE A 187 14.26 28.39 12.86
C PHE A 187 14.30 26.86 12.90
N GLY A 188 13.65 26.21 11.94
CA GLY A 188 13.64 24.76 11.81
C GLY A 188 12.53 24.08 12.60
N LEU A 189 12.47 22.76 12.47
CA LEU A 189 11.45 21.95 13.14
C LEU A 189 11.60 22.14 14.65
N LYS A 190 10.52 22.44 15.38
CA LYS A 190 10.52 22.60 16.84
C LYS A 190 10.02 21.33 17.49
N ILE A 191 10.94 20.61 18.12
CA ILE A 191 10.64 19.38 18.86
C ILE A 191 10.64 19.74 20.34
N SER A 192 9.55 19.46 21.04
CA SER A 192 9.51 19.67 22.49
C SER A 192 10.47 18.70 23.18
N SER A 193 11.18 19.18 24.20
CA SER A 193 12.00 18.31 25.04
C SER A 193 11.21 17.21 25.76
N GLU A 194 9.88 17.35 25.87
CA GLU A 194 8.96 16.37 26.47
C GLU A 194 8.58 15.21 25.53
N GLU A 195 8.79 15.35 24.22
CA GLU A 195 8.44 14.31 23.25
C GLU A 195 9.33 13.06 23.40
N ILE A 196 10.63 13.24 23.64
CA ILE A 196 11.54 12.10 23.84
C ILE A 196 11.12 11.28 25.06
N PRO A 197 10.98 11.85 26.28
CA PRO A 197 10.44 11.11 27.42
C PRO A 197 9.10 10.44 27.14
N PHE A 198 8.20 11.09 26.39
CA PHE A 198 6.92 10.50 26.02
C PHE A 198 7.09 9.22 25.18
N ILE A 199 7.91 9.25 24.13
CA ILE A 199 8.16 8.08 23.26
C ILE A 199 8.91 6.96 23.99
N LEU A 200 9.86 7.31 24.87
CA LEU A 200 10.54 6.32 25.70
C LEU A 200 9.55 5.63 26.66
N ASN A 201 8.67 6.40 27.29
CA ASN A 201 7.63 5.85 28.16
C ASN A 201 6.63 4.97 27.41
N MET A 202 6.36 5.24 26.12
CA MET A 202 5.50 4.37 25.30
C MET A 202 6.11 2.98 25.05
N ASN A 203 7.43 2.84 25.11
CA ASN A 203 8.11 1.55 24.95
C ASN A 203 8.07 0.68 26.21
N SER A 204 7.75 1.26 27.38
CA SER A 204 7.77 0.55 28.66
C SER A 204 6.37 0.44 29.30
N PRO A 205 6.04 -0.67 29.97
CA PRO A 205 6.81 -1.92 30.01
C PRO A 205 6.66 -2.71 28.72
N GLU A 206 7.69 -3.50 28.39
CA GLU A 206 7.52 -4.61 27.44
C GLU A 206 6.86 -5.77 28.16
N ARG A 207 5.92 -6.42 27.47
CA ARG A 207 5.16 -7.55 28.02
C ARG A 207 5.46 -8.81 27.24
N THR A 208 5.75 -9.89 27.97
CA THR A 208 5.86 -11.24 27.42
C THR A 208 4.56 -11.99 27.64
N PHE A 209 4.05 -12.60 26.58
CA PHE A 209 2.78 -13.33 26.60
C PHE A 209 2.96 -14.77 26.16
N GLU A 210 2.18 -15.68 26.74
CA GLU A 210 1.93 -17.01 26.18
C GLU A 210 0.61 -16.98 25.42
N PHE A 211 0.58 -17.59 24.23
CA PHE A 211 -0.60 -17.69 23.38
C PHE A 211 -0.91 -19.14 23.04
N VAL A 212 -2.19 -19.47 22.98
CA VAL A 212 -2.67 -20.59 22.15
C VAL A 212 -3.58 -20.05 21.07
N ALA A 213 -3.56 -20.68 19.90
CA ALA A 213 -4.40 -20.32 18.77
C ALA A 213 -5.25 -21.51 18.34
N PHE A 214 -6.55 -21.28 18.22
CA PHE A 214 -7.48 -22.21 17.59
C PHE A 214 -7.75 -21.72 16.17
N SER A 215 -7.23 -22.44 15.19
CA SER A 215 -7.36 -22.04 13.79
C SER A 215 -8.73 -22.41 13.25
N MET A 216 -9.40 -21.44 12.62
CA MET A 216 -10.74 -21.63 12.06
C MET A 216 -10.76 -22.60 10.88
N SER A 217 -9.61 -22.81 10.22
CA SER A 217 -9.46 -23.81 9.16
C SER A 217 -9.53 -25.25 9.66
N GLU A 218 -9.39 -25.48 10.97
CA GLU A 218 -9.49 -26.80 11.60
C GLU A 218 -10.94 -27.16 11.96
N PHE A 219 -11.93 -26.47 11.38
CA PHE A 219 -13.33 -26.70 11.71
C PHE A 219 -13.70 -28.18 11.47
N PRO A 220 -14.20 -28.91 12.50
CA PRO A 220 -14.27 -30.36 12.40
C PRO A 220 -15.26 -30.85 11.34
N THR A 221 -14.89 -31.89 10.60
CA THR A 221 -15.77 -32.55 9.63
C THR A 221 -17.07 -33.04 10.26
N GLU A 222 -17.07 -33.45 11.53
CA GLU A 222 -18.29 -33.84 12.25
C GLU A 222 -19.28 -32.67 12.37
N GLN A 223 -18.80 -31.44 12.60
CA GLN A 223 -19.65 -30.26 12.68
C GLN A 223 -20.16 -29.87 11.28
N LEU A 224 -19.33 -30.02 10.25
CA LEU A 224 -19.76 -29.87 8.85
C LEU A 224 -20.88 -30.84 8.50
N LEU A 225 -20.74 -32.11 8.88
CA LEU A 225 -21.76 -33.14 8.63
C LEU A 225 -23.07 -32.83 9.36
N LYS A 226 -23.01 -32.44 10.63
CA LYS A 226 -24.21 -32.03 11.39
C LYS A 226 -24.94 -30.86 10.72
N PHE A 227 -24.19 -29.87 10.23
CA PHE A 227 -24.78 -28.76 9.49
C PHE A 227 -25.40 -29.24 8.16
N ALA A 228 -24.65 -30.03 7.40
CA ALA A 228 -25.08 -30.57 6.11
C ALA A 228 -26.38 -31.39 6.22
N GLU A 229 -26.47 -32.27 7.22
CA GLU A 229 -27.63 -33.12 7.47
C GLU A 229 -28.86 -32.31 7.89
N SER A 230 -28.67 -31.31 8.77
CA SER A 230 -29.77 -30.43 9.21
C SER A 230 -30.25 -29.46 8.12
N HIS A 231 -29.43 -29.19 7.10
CA HIS A 231 -29.73 -28.26 6.01
C HIS A 231 -29.63 -28.94 4.63
N ALA A 232 -29.93 -30.23 4.54
CA ALA A 232 -29.63 -31.04 3.36
C ALA A 232 -30.20 -30.47 2.04
N VAL A 233 -31.39 -29.85 2.12
CA VAL A 233 -32.08 -29.24 0.97
C VAL A 233 -31.21 -28.18 0.28
N LEU A 234 -30.42 -27.40 1.03
CA LEU A 234 -29.55 -26.37 0.46
C LEU A 234 -28.54 -26.95 -0.54
N PHE A 235 -28.10 -28.19 -0.30
CA PHE A 235 -27.03 -28.81 -1.07
C PHE A 235 -27.55 -29.75 -2.15
N ASN A 236 -28.86 -29.97 -2.24
CA ASN A 236 -29.44 -30.75 -3.33
C ASN A 236 -29.09 -30.12 -4.68
N THR A 237 -28.86 -30.97 -5.68
CA THR A 237 -28.64 -30.54 -7.06
C THR A 237 -29.99 -30.42 -7.77
N VAL A 238 -30.17 -29.35 -8.52
CA VAL A 238 -31.34 -29.10 -9.36
C VAL A 238 -30.92 -29.10 -10.83
N ASN A 239 -31.82 -29.51 -11.71
CA ASN A 239 -31.55 -29.57 -13.14
C ASN A 239 -32.51 -28.63 -13.86
N PHE A 240 -32.08 -27.39 -14.08
CA PHE A 240 -32.85 -26.39 -14.82
C PHE A 240 -32.09 -25.88 -16.02
N GLU A 241 -32.86 -25.59 -17.07
CA GLU A 241 -32.46 -24.65 -18.10
C GLU A 241 -33.05 -23.26 -17.80
N ILE A 242 -32.33 -22.21 -18.19
CA ILE A 242 -32.71 -20.82 -17.92
C ILE A 242 -32.53 -19.95 -19.18
N ILE A 243 -33.57 -19.17 -19.47
CA ILE A 243 -33.51 -18.05 -20.40
C ILE A 243 -33.36 -16.78 -19.56
N THR A 244 -32.36 -15.96 -19.83
CA THR A 244 -32.13 -14.70 -19.11
C THR A 244 -32.10 -13.53 -20.09
N VAL A 245 -32.86 -12.48 -19.81
CA VAL A 245 -32.91 -11.24 -20.60
C VAL A 245 -32.89 -10.01 -19.72
N SER A 246 -32.56 -8.84 -20.29
CA SER A 246 -32.42 -7.59 -19.54
C SER A 246 -33.74 -6.88 -19.27
N SER A 247 -34.84 -7.27 -19.93
CA SER A 247 -36.13 -6.58 -19.85
C SER A 247 -37.28 -7.52 -19.50
N LYS A 248 -38.10 -7.11 -18.53
CA LYS A 248 -39.31 -7.85 -18.14
C LYS A 248 -40.26 -8.04 -19.33
N THR A 249 -40.46 -6.98 -20.10
CA THR A 249 -41.34 -6.98 -21.28
C THR A 249 -40.86 -7.97 -22.34
N GLU A 250 -39.55 -8.13 -22.48
CA GLU A 250 -38.97 -9.11 -23.41
C GLU A 250 -39.17 -10.53 -22.90
N ALA A 251 -38.89 -10.79 -21.62
CA ALA A 251 -39.15 -12.08 -20.99
C ALA A 251 -40.63 -12.48 -21.11
N GLU A 252 -41.56 -11.56 -20.86
CA GLU A 252 -43.00 -11.80 -20.99
C GLU A 252 -43.41 -12.13 -22.42
N LYS A 253 -42.80 -11.50 -23.42
CA LYS A 253 -43.03 -11.83 -24.84
C LYS A 253 -42.51 -13.22 -25.17
N ILE A 254 -41.30 -13.56 -24.73
CA ILE A 254 -40.69 -14.89 -24.95
C ILE A 254 -41.57 -15.96 -24.29
N SER A 255 -41.95 -15.77 -23.02
CA SER A 255 -42.84 -16.68 -22.28
C SER A 255 -44.15 -16.94 -23.02
N LYS A 256 -44.81 -15.90 -23.55
CA LYS A 256 -46.03 -16.03 -24.36
C LYS A 256 -45.83 -16.81 -25.65
N ARG A 257 -44.72 -16.57 -26.37
CA ARG A 257 -44.42 -17.28 -27.62
C ARG A 257 -44.16 -18.77 -27.36
N ILE A 258 -43.47 -19.09 -26.28
CA ILE A 258 -43.27 -20.48 -25.86
C ILE A 258 -44.62 -21.13 -25.49
N ALA A 259 -45.45 -20.47 -24.69
CA ALA A 259 -46.77 -20.97 -24.29
C ALA A 259 -47.71 -21.20 -25.49
N ASN A 260 -47.60 -20.39 -26.55
CA ASN A 260 -48.36 -20.52 -27.78
C ASN A 260 -47.77 -21.55 -28.78
N ASN A 261 -46.67 -22.23 -28.43
CA ASN A 261 -45.90 -23.12 -29.32
C ASN A 261 -45.37 -22.43 -30.59
N GLU A 262 -45.11 -21.12 -30.55
CA GLU A 262 -44.55 -20.37 -31.68
C GLU A 262 -43.02 -20.58 -31.81
N ILE A 263 -42.35 -20.83 -30.67
CA ILE A 263 -40.92 -21.18 -30.56
C ILE A 263 -40.75 -22.24 -29.47
N THR A 264 -39.68 -23.03 -29.54
CA THR A 264 -39.30 -23.93 -28.45
C THR A 264 -38.47 -23.20 -27.38
N PHE A 265 -38.28 -23.82 -26.20
CA PHE A 265 -37.41 -23.28 -25.16
C PHE A 265 -35.95 -23.20 -25.64
N ASP A 266 -35.47 -24.22 -26.34
CA ASP A 266 -34.14 -24.27 -26.96
C ASP A 266 -33.91 -23.17 -28.00
N ASP A 267 -34.92 -22.88 -28.84
CA ASP A 267 -34.86 -21.78 -29.79
C ASP A 267 -34.75 -20.44 -29.05
N ALA A 268 -35.54 -20.29 -27.98
CA ALA A 268 -35.52 -19.07 -27.17
C ALA A 268 -34.17 -18.86 -26.46
N ILE A 269 -33.52 -19.93 -25.99
CA ILE A 269 -32.16 -19.88 -25.43
C ILE A 269 -31.18 -19.36 -26.48
N LYS A 270 -31.19 -19.93 -27.69
CA LYS A 270 -30.24 -19.58 -28.77
C LYS A 270 -30.43 -18.15 -29.27
N GLU A 271 -31.68 -17.70 -29.39
CA GLU A 271 -32.02 -16.42 -30.03
C GLU A 271 -31.99 -15.24 -29.05
N TYR A 272 -32.38 -15.42 -27.79
CA TYR A 272 -32.64 -14.30 -26.87
C TYR A 272 -31.84 -14.35 -25.57
N SER A 273 -31.46 -15.53 -25.07
CA SER A 273 -30.81 -15.61 -23.76
C SER A 273 -29.43 -14.94 -23.79
N ASN A 274 -29.18 -14.08 -22.82
CA ASN A 274 -27.88 -13.45 -22.62
C ASN A 274 -26.88 -14.33 -21.86
N LYS A 275 -27.31 -15.52 -21.39
CA LYS A 275 -26.47 -16.56 -20.79
C LYS A 275 -25.71 -16.13 -19.52
N ASN A 276 -26.20 -15.13 -18.79
CA ASN A 276 -25.54 -14.67 -17.57
C ASN A 276 -25.46 -15.72 -16.45
N PHE A 277 -26.32 -16.74 -16.48
CA PHE A 277 -26.41 -17.77 -15.44
C PHE A 277 -26.29 -19.21 -15.98
N SER A 278 -26.02 -19.36 -17.28
CA SER A 278 -26.07 -20.65 -17.96
C SER A 278 -25.00 -20.83 -19.03
N ASP A 279 -24.83 -22.08 -19.46
CA ASP A 279 -24.01 -22.42 -20.62
C ASP A 279 -24.73 -22.14 -21.96
N ASP A 280 -24.09 -22.53 -23.06
CA ASP A 280 -24.63 -22.35 -24.42
C ASP A 280 -25.93 -23.10 -24.70
N LYS A 281 -26.26 -24.10 -23.88
CA LYS A 281 -27.51 -24.88 -23.94
C LYS A 281 -28.54 -24.38 -22.93
N GLY A 282 -28.25 -23.30 -22.21
CA GLY A 282 -29.14 -22.76 -21.18
C GLY A 282 -29.09 -23.52 -19.86
N VAL A 283 -28.21 -24.52 -19.70
CA VAL A 283 -28.08 -25.28 -18.44
C VAL A 283 -27.47 -24.38 -17.38
N LEU A 284 -28.07 -24.35 -16.18
CA LEU A 284 -27.54 -23.58 -15.05
C LEU A 284 -26.09 -23.93 -14.73
N SER A 285 -25.24 -22.92 -14.67
CA SER A 285 -23.82 -23.08 -14.29
C SER A 285 -23.66 -23.45 -12.81
N ASN A 286 -24.58 -22.97 -11.98
CA ASN A 286 -24.61 -23.20 -10.54
C ASN A 286 -25.92 -23.91 -10.19
N ASN A 287 -25.82 -25.17 -9.79
CA ASN A 287 -26.96 -26.07 -9.73
C ASN A 287 -27.26 -26.63 -8.33
N ASN A 288 -26.65 -26.10 -7.27
CA ASN A 288 -27.11 -26.37 -5.91
C ASN A 288 -28.22 -25.39 -5.49
N VAL A 289 -29.17 -25.84 -4.67
CA VAL A 289 -30.30 -25.01 -4.20
C VAL A 289 -29.83 -23.71 -3.52
N TYR A 290 -28.77 -23.76 -2.69
CA TYR A 290 -28.23 -22.57 -2.03
C TYR A 290 -27.71 -21.52 -3.02
N GLN A 291 -27.21 -21.94 -4.19
CA GLN A 291 -26.73 -21.03 -5.22
C GLN A 291 -27.91 -20.39 -5.95
N LEU A 292 -28.97 -21.15 -6.20
CA LEU A 292 -30.21 -20.63 -6.76
C LEU A 292 -30.88 -19.62 -5.80
N LYS A 293 -30.80 -19.87 -4.48
CA LYS A 293 -31.28 -18.93 -3.44
C LYS A 293 -30.61 -17.54 -3.55
N LYS A 294 -29.38 -17.44 -4.06
CA LYS A 294 -28.71 -16.15 -4.28
C LYS A 294 -29.30 -15.36 -5.45
N LEU A 295 -30.01 -16.02 -6.36
CA LEU A 295 -30.58 -15.41 -7.56
C LEU A 295 -32.04 -15.01 -7.38
N LEU A 296 -32.75 -15.67 -6.45
CA LEU A 296 -34.21 -15.62 -6.34
C LEU A 296 -34.66 -15.12 -4.97
N SER A 297 -35.86 -14.55 -4.91
CA SER A 297 -36.58 -14.37 -3.65
C SER A 297 -36.93 -15.74 -3.04
N GLU A 298 -37.25 -15.79 -1.75
CA GLU A 298 -37.66 -17.06 -1.12
C GLU A 298 -38.95 -17.61 -1.73
N GLU A 299 -39.90 -16.75 -2.05
CA GLU A 299 -41.16 -17.11 -2.72
C GLU A 299 -40.92 -17.68 -4.12
N ASP A 300 -40.09 -17.00 -4.92
CA ASP A 300 -39.76 -17.46 -6.28
C ASP A 300 -38.93 -18.75 -6.26
N LEU A 301 -38.02 -18.90 -5.29
CA LEU A 301 -37.25 -20.13 -5.11
C LEU A 301 -38.18 -21.31 -4.84
N GLU A 302 -39.16 -21.17 -3.95
CA GLU A 302 -40.13 -22.21 -3.67
C GLU A 302 -40.90 -22.61 -4.94
N VAL A 303 -41.37 -21.62 -5.71
CA VAL A 303 -42.08 -21.85 -6.98
C VAL A 303 -41.19 -22.60 -7.99
N VAL A 304 -39.93 -22.19 -8.15
CA VAL A 304 -39.00 -22.83 -9.10
C VAL A 304 -38.68 -24.26 -8.68
N LEU A 305 -38.46 -24.51 -7.39
CA LEU A 305 -38.17 -25.85 -6.87
C LEU A 305 -39.35 -26.82 -6.99
N GLN A 306 -40.58 -26.32 -7.10
CA GLN A 306 -41.80 -27.11 -7.26
C GLN A 306 -42.19 -27.39 -8.72
N LEU A 307 -41.43 -26.89 -9.70
CA LEU A 307 -41.69 -27.15 -11.11
C LEU A 307 -41.63 -28.66 -11.42
N GLY A 308 -42.69 -29.17 -12.04
CA GLY A 308 -42.68 -30.52 -12.62
C GLY A 308 -41.71 -30.61 -13.80
N ILE A 309 -41.24 -31.82 -14.12
CA ILE A 309 -40.38 -32.05 -15.29
C ILE A 309 -41.04 -31.48 -16.55
N ASP A 310 -40.24 -30.81 -17.38
CA ASP A 310 -40.59 -30.05 -18.58
C ASP A 310 -41.52 -28.85 -18.36
N SER A 311 -41.89 -28.54 -17.11
CA SER A 311 -42.67 -27.34 -16.78
C SER A 311 -41.79 -26.10 -16.75
N ILE A 312 -42.40 -24.97 -17.11
CA ILE A 312 -41.74 -23.68 -17.26
C ILE A 312 -42.29 -22.73 -16.19
N SER A 313 -41.42 -21.93 -15.57
CA SER A 313 -41.81 -20.90 -14.61
C SER A 313 -42.51 -19.71 -15.27
N ASN A 314 -43.15 -18.88 -14.45
CA ASN A 314 -43.43 -17.51 -14.84
C ASN A 314 -42.12 -16.72 -15.03
N VAL A 315 -42.22 -15.50 -15.56
CA VAL A 315 -41.09 -14.57 -15.60
C VAL A 315 -40.73 -14.15 -14.18
N ILE A 316 -39.50 -14.44 -13.77
CA ILE A 316 -38.98 -14.17 -12.42
C ILE A 316 -37.86 -13.14 -12.50
N ALA A 317 -37.79 -12.23 -11.52
CA ALA A 317 -36.68 -11.30 -11.41
C ALA A 317 -35.44 -12.02 -10.84
N THR A 318 -34.29 -11.86 -11.50
CA THR A 318 -33.00 -12.43 -11.09
C THR A 318 -31.96 -11.30 -11.02
N GLY A 319 -32.01 -10.52 -9.94
CA GLY A 319 -31.23 -9.28 -9.79
C GLY A 319 -31.69 -8.20 -10.77
N HIS A 320 -30.77 -7.75 -11.65
CA HIS A 320 -31.08 -6.77 -12.71
C HIS A 320 -31.65 -7.38 -13.99
N PHE A 321 -31.80 -8.71 -14.03
CA PHE A 321 -32.31 -9.46 -15.17
C PHE A 321 -33.69 -10.07 -14.89
N PHE A 322 -34.29 -10.61 -15.93
CA PHE A 322 -35.52 -11.38 -15.87
C PHE A 322 -35.28 -12.74 -16.51
N SER A 323 -35.72 -13.78 -15.81
CA SER A 323 -35.44 -15.16 -16.19
C SER A 323 -36.70 -16.01 -16.26
N ILE A 324 -36.64 -17.05 -17.09
CA ILE A 324 -37.64 -18.10 -17.22
C ILE A 324 -36.90 -19.43 -17.03
N PHE A 325 -37.35 -20.25 -16.10
CA PHE A 325 -36.74 -21.54 -15.77
C PHE A 325 -37.56 -22.67 -16.37
N LYS A 326 -36.90 -23.73 -16.84
CA LYS A 326 -37.51 -24.99 -17.22
C LYS A 326 -36.88 -26.13 -16.43
N CYS A 327 -37.70 -26.94 -15.78
CA CYS A 327 -37.24 -28.13 -15.04
C CYS A 327 -36.91 -29.26 -16.01
N CYS A 328 -35.67 -29.75 -16.01
CA CYS A 328 -35.21 -30.79 -16.92
C CYS A 328 -35.17 -32.18 -16.26
N ASP A 329 -35.02 -32.23 -14.93
CA ASP A 329 -35.02 -33.47 -14.16
C ASP A 329 -35.37 -33.18 -12.69
N THR A 330 -35.76 -34.23 -11.96
CA THR A 330 -35.95 -34.18 -10.50
C THR A 330 -34.69 -33.73 -9.76
N SER A 331 -34.90 -33.08 -8.62
CA SER A 331 -33.79 -32.69 -7.74
C SER A 331 -33.11 -33.94 -7.16
N LYS A 332 -31.78 -33.95 -7.19
CA LYS A 332 -30.95 -35.02 -6.64
C LYS A 332 -30.46 -34.64 -5.26
N SER A 333 -30.67 -35.53 -4.29
CA SER A 333 -30.15 -35.35 -2.93
C SER A 333 -28.61 -35.27 -2.93
N ALA A 334 -28.08 -34.40 -2.08
CA ALA A 334 -26.64 -34.31 -1.85
C ALA A 334 -26.09 -35.61 -1.25
N ASP A 335 -24.87 -35.99 -1.67
CA ASP A 335 -24.14 -37.11 -1.08
C ASP A 335 -23.03 -36.57 -0.17
N PHE A 336 -23.29 -36.53 1.14
CA PHE A 336 -22.32 -36.03 2.12
C PHE A 336 -21.17 -36.98 2.41
N SER A 337 -21.15 -38.18 1.83
CA SER A 337 -19.96 -39.02 1.82
C SER A 337 -18.94 -38.61 0.76
N ASN A 338 -19.36 -37.80 -0.23
CA ASN A 338 -18.49 -37.28 -1.27
C ASN A 338 -17.68 -36.07 -0.74
N PRO A 339 -16.33 -36.11 -0.78
CA PRO A 339 -15.48 -35.01 -0.35
C PRO A 339 -15.74 -33.67 -1.06
N GLU A 340 -16.09 -33.69 -2.35
CA GLU A 340 -16.41 -32.46 -3.10
C GLU A 340 -17.69 -31.80 -2.56
N THR A 341 -18.68 -32.60 -2.16
CA THR A 341 -19.92 -32.09 -1.56
C THR A 341 -19.63 -31.48 -0.20
N LEU A 342 -18.79 -32.11 0.63
CA LEU A 342 -18.37 -31.53 1.91
C LEU A 342 -17.53 -30.26 1.75
N ASN A 343 -16.69 -30.16 0.71
CA ASN A 343 -15.98 -28.93 0.39
C ASN A 343 -16.94 -27.80 0.01
N ASN A 344 -18.03 -28.11 -0.71
CA ASN A 344 -19.08 -27.14 -1.00
C ASN A 344 -19.82 -26.69 0.27
N VAL A 345 -20.10 -27.62 1.20
CA VAL A 345 -20.67 -27.29 2.52
C VAL A 345 -19.73 -26.37 3.31
N TYR A 346 -18.43 -26.70 3.38
CA TYR A 346 -17.44 -25.87 4.06
C TYR A 346 -17.35 -24.47 3.44
N SER A 347 -17.35 -24.38 2.11
CA SER A 347 -17.34 -23.11 1.38
C SER A 347 -18.60 -22.28 1.66
N TYR A 348 -19.76 -22.94 1.71
CA TYR A 348 -21.02 -22.31 2.10
C TYR A 348 -20.96 -21.76 3.52
N ILE A 349 -20.57 -22.57 4.51
CA ILE A 349 -20.50 -22.12 5.91
C ILE A 349 -19.50 -20.97 6.05
N THR A 350 -18.33 -21.06 5.43
CA THR A 350 -17.31 -20.00 5.52
C THR A 350 -17.81 -18.66 4.96
N THR A 351 -18.68 -18.70 3.94
CA THR A 351 -19.15 -17.49 3.25
C THR A 351 -20.46 -16.95 3.83
N GLU A 352 -21.42 -17.83 4.08
CA GLU A 352 -22.80 -17.48 4.43
C GLU A 352 -23.06 -17.59 5.94
N GLU A 353 -22.35 -18.49 6.64
CA GLU A 353 -22.53 -18.78 8.06
C GLU A 353 -21.21 -18.70 8.87
N PRO A 354 -20.35 -17.67 8.66
CA PRO A 354 -19.00 -17.65 9.27
C PRO A 354 -19.05 -17.72 10.80
N LYS A 355 -20.12 -17.19 11.40
CA LYS A 355 -20.37 -17.22 12.85
C LYS A 355 -20.41 -18.64 13.42
N LEU A 356 -20.83 -19.64 12.65
CA LEU A 356 -20.86 -21.03 13.11
C LEU A 356 -19.44 -21.52 13.48
N ILE A 357 -18.47 -21.16 12.64
CA ILE A 357 -17.06 -21.50 12.86
C ILE A 357 -16.50 -20.65 14.01
N GLU A 358 -16.76 -19.35 14.01
CA GLU A 358 -16.31 -18.43 15.06
C GLU A 358 -16.83 -18.85 16.45
N ASP A 359 -18.11 -19.15 16.58
CA ASP A 359 -18.74 -19.55 17.84
C ASP A 359 -18.20 -20.88 18.35
N TYR A 360 -17.97 -21.85 17.46
CA TYR A 360 -17.37 -23.14 17.81
C TYR A 360 -15.98 -22.96 18.43
N PHE A 361 -15.10 -22.20 17.76
CA PHE A 361 -13.75 -21.98 18.27
C PHE A 361 -13.70 -21.02 19.45
N THR A 362 -14.62 -20.07 19.54
CA THR A 362 -14.80 -19.21 20.72
C THR A 362 -15.23 -20.01 21.94
N ALA A 363 -16.15 -20.97 21.79
CA ALA A 363 -16.53 -21.88 22.86
C ALA A 363 -15.34 -22.76 23.27
N LYS A 364 -14.65 -23.38 22.30
CA LYS A 364 -13.46 -24.21 22.58
C LYS A 364 -12.35 -23.43 23.31
N ALA A 365 -12.09 -22.19 22.89
CA ALA A 365 -11.13 -21.30 23.54
C ALA A 365 -11.58 -20.90 24.95
N ARG A 366 -12.88 -20.69 25.17
CA ARG A 366 -13.45 -20.39 26.50
C ARG A 366 -13.25 -21.56 27.45
N ASP A 367 -13.53 -22.78 26.98
CA ASP A 367 -13.36 -23.99 27.77
C ASP A 367 -11.88 -24.22 28.10
N PHE A 368 -10.98 -23.98 27.13
CA PHE A 368 -9.54 -23.96 27.37
C PHE A 368 -9.14 -22.98 28.46
N ALA A 369 -9.61 -21.72 28.39
CA ALA A 369 -9.28 -20.69 29.38
C ALA A 369 -9.78 -21.05 30.78
N ALA A 370 -10.98 -21.64 30.88
CA ALA A 370 -11.54 -22.12 32.13
C ALA A 370 -10.71 -23.28 32.73
N ASP A 371 -10.32 -24.26 31.92
CA ASP A 371 -9.47 -25.37 32.37
C ASP A 371 -8.08 -24.92 32.79
N ALA A 372 -7.49 -23.99 32.03
CA ALA A 372 -6.17 -23.41 32.31
C ALA A 372 -6.17 -22.62 33.63
N SER A 373 -7.30 -21.98 33.97
CA SER A 373 -7.47 -21.24 35.22
C SER A 373 -7.57 -22.14 36.46
N VAL A 374 -8.02 -23.40 36.29
CA VAL A 374 -8.14 -24.38 37.38
C VAL A 374 -6.87 -25.21 37.55
N SER A 375 -6.21 -25.55 36.44
CA SER A 375 -5.03 -26.42 36.42
C SER A 375 -3.76 -25.64 36.16
N SER A 376 -3.37 -25.51 34.90
CA SER A 376 -2.32 -24.62 34.40
C SER A 376 -2.48 -24.44 32.90
N PHE A 377 -1.83 -23.41 32.35
CA PHE A 377 -1.81 -23.18 30.91
C PHE A 377 -1.21 -24.38 30.15
N ASP A 378 -0.15 -25.00 30.68
CA ASP A 378 0.51 -26.17 30.09
C ASP A 378 -0.38 -27.43 30.12
N ALA A 379 -1.03 -27.71 31.26
CA ALA A 379 -1.95 -28.84 31.37
C ALA A 379 -3.16 -28.70 30.43
N ALA A 380 -3.66 -27.47 30.24
CA ALA A 380 -4.69 -27.19 29.26
C ALA A 380 -4.18 -27.40 27.83
N CYS A 381 -2.95 -26.99 27.52
CA CYS A 381 -2.34 -27.25 26.20
C CYS A 381 -2.32 -28.75 25.89
N GLU A 382 -1.90 -29.58 26.83
CA GLU A 382 -1.91 -31.04 26.69
C GLU A 382 -3.32 -31.60 26.50
N LYS A 383 -4.30 -31.15 27.31
CA LYS A 383 -5.69 -31.60 27.23
C LYS A 383 -6.34 -31.30 25.87
N TYR A 384 -6.07 -30.13 25.31
CA TYR A 384 -6.68 -29.67 24.06
C TYR A 384 -5.83 -29.99 22.81
N GLY A 385 -4.63 -30.55 22.99
CA GLY A 385 -3.71 -30.86 21.90
C GLY A 385 -3.21 -29.62 21.16
N VAL A 386 -3.05 -28.49 21.86
CA VAL A 386 -2.59 -27.21 21.29
C VAL A 386 -1.19 -26.88 21.77
N ILE A 387 -0.45 -26.13 20.94
CA ILE A 387 0.92 -25.71 21.25
C ILE A 387 0.88 -24.25 21.71
N LYS A 388 1.41 -23.99 22.91
CA LYS A 388 1.64 -22.62 23.35
C LYS A 388 2.79 -21.97 22.61
N GLN A 389 2.67 -20.68 22.33
CA GLN A 389 3.70 -19.86 21.71
C GLN A 389 4.08 -18.71 22.64
N THR A 390 5.35 -18.35 22.64
CA THR A 390 5.90 -17.28 23.48
C THR A 390 6.78 -16.39 22.61
N PRO A 391 6.20 -15.43 21.87
CA PRO A 391 7.00 -14.47 21.11
C PRO A 391 7.85 -13.60 22.03
N SER A 392 8.80 -12.88 21.44
CA SER A 392 9.58 -11.86 22.14
C SER A 392 8.67 -10.84 22.83
N ALA A 393 9.16 -10.26 23.93
CA ALA A 393 8.44 -9.18 24.62
C ALA A 393 8.20 -7.98 23.69
N PHE A 394 7.07 -7.31 23.84
CA PHE A 394 6.74 -6.12 23.05
C PHE A 394 5.92 -5.11 23.85
N SER A 395 5.99 -3.84 23.43
CA SER A 395 5.22 -2.73 23.99
C SER A 395 3.90 -2.49 23.25
N LEU A 396 3.04 -1.62 23.78
CA LEU A 396 1.77 -1.29 23.13
C LEU A 396 2.04 -0.46 21.87
N ASN A 397 2.08 -1.14 20.72
CA ASN A 397 2.43 -0.52 19.44
C ASN A 397 1.37 -0.80 18.37
N TYR A 398 0.38 0.10 18.27
CA TYR A 398 -0.63 0.03 17.22
C TYR A 398 -0.02 0.43 15.86
N GLY A 399 -0.14 -0.46 14.88
CA GLY A 399 0.36 -0.23 13.52
C GLY A 399 1.86 -0.42 13.35
N SER A 400 2.57 -0.97 14.35
CA SER A 400 4.00 -1.29 14.28
C SER A 400 4.88 -0.08 13.93
N ASN A 401 4.74 1.02 14.68
CA ASN A 401 5.64 2.16 14.57
C ASN A 401 7.09 1.72 14.81
N GLU A 402 7.99 2.12 13.92
CA GLU A 402 9.42 1.72 13.93
C GLU A 402 10.19 2.20 15.18
N LEU A 403 9.66 3.18 15.92
CA LEU A 403 10.25 3.71 17.14
C LEU A 403 9.83 2.93 18.41
N LEU A 404 8.90 1.99 18.28
CA LEU A 404 8.38 1.20 19.39
C LEU A 404 8.60 -0.29 19.15
N SER A 405 8.92 -1.07 20.18
CA SER A 405 8.89 -2.55 20.03
C SER A 405 7.50 -3.03 19.63
N ALA A 406 7.42 -4.01 18.72
CA ALA A 406 6.18 -4.41 18.07
C ALA A 406 5.92 -5.90 18.23
N VAL A 407 4.64 -6.28 18.19
CA VAL A 407 4.24 -7.68 18.07
C VAL A 407 4.77 -8.25 16.74
N ASP A 408 5.38 -9.43 16.80
CA ASP A 408 5.83 -10.16 15.61
C ASP A 408 4.62 -10.68 14.81
N THR A 409 4.25 -9.93 13.78
CA THR A 409 3.14 -10.31 12.88
C THR A 409 3.56 -11.27 11.78
N ASP A 410 4.85 -11.58 11.65
CA ASP A 410 5.32 -12.59 10.69
C ASP A 410 5.02 -14.00 11.22
N THR A 411 4.89 -14.15 12.54
CA THR A 411 4.30 -15.33 13.17
C THR A 411 2.84 -15.51 12.72
N PRO A 412 2.49 -16.58 11.97
CA PRO A 412 1.19 -16.70 11.31
C PRO A 412 -0.04 -16.60 12.23
N VAL A 413 0.07 -17.05 13.48
CA VAL A 413 -1.05 -16.99 14.44
C VAL A 413 -1.30 -15.57 14.97
N LEU A 414 -0.31 -14.68 14.87
CA LEU A 414 -0.38 -13.26 15.27
C LEU A 414 -0.57 -12.33 14.06
N ALA A 415 -0.85 -12.89 12.88
CA ALA A 415 -1.05 -12.09 11.68
C ALA A 415 -2.17 -11.05 11.89
N GLY A 416 -1.81 -9.76 11.76
CA GLY A 416 -2.73 -8.64 11.98
C GLY A 416 -2.96 -8.23 13.44
N ALA A 417 -2.20 -8.77 14.39
CA ALA A 417 -2.27 -8.39 15.80
C ALA A 417 -1.97 -6.89 16.00
N ALA A 418 -1.00 -6.35 15.26
CA ALA A 418 -0.55 -4.95 15.39
C ALA A 418 -1.65 -3.91 15.14
N THR A 419 -2.69 -4.23 14.38
CA THR A 419 -3.80 -3.29 14.07
C THR A 419 -5.14 -3.76 14.62
N ASN A 420 -5.17 -4.83 15.40
CA ASN A 420 -6.39 -5.31 16.04
C ASN A 420 -6.52 -4.68 17.43
N GLU A 421 -7.39 -3.67 17.55
CA GLU A 421 -7.63 -2.99 18.83
C GLU A 421 -8.11 -3.93 19.94
N ASN A 422 -8.99 -4.89 19.63
CA ASN A 422 -9.54 -5.81 20.63
C ASN A 422 -8.43 -6.71 21.19
N PHE A 423 -7.52 -7.18 20.33
CA PHE A 423 -6.33 -7.92 20.73
C PHE A 423 -5.44 -7.08 21.65
N LEU A 424 -5.04 -5.88 21.23
CA LEU A 424 -4.14 -5.03 22.00
C LEU A 424 -4.75 -4.61 23.34
N LYS A 425 -6.03 -4.18 23.36
CA LYS A 425 -6.75 -3.84 24.59
C LYS A 425 -6.85 -5.03 25.53
N THR A 426 -7.12 -6.23 25.01
CA THR A 426 -7.20 -7.44 25.83
C THR A 426 -5.83 -7.79 26.41
N ALA A 427 -4.81 -7.95 25.58
CA ALA A 427 -3.46 -8.32 26.03
C ALA A 427 -2.87 -7.33 27.04
N PHE A 428 -2.96 -6.02 26.77
CA PHE A 428 -2.40 -4.99 27.66
C PHE A 428 -3.27 -4.64 28.87
N SER A 429 -4.47 -5.21 29.00
CA SER A 429 -5.28 -5.10 30.23
C SER A 429 -5.05 -6.25 31.22
N LEU A 430 -4.40 -7.33 30.79
CA LEU A 430 -4.07 -8.47 31.64
C LEU A 430 -3.10 -8.06 32.76
N LYS A 431 -3.30 -8.67 33.93
CA LYS A 431 -2.36 -8.70 35.05
C LYS A 431 -1.42 -9.90 34.92
N LEU A 432 -0.30 -9.87 35.64
CA LEU A 432 0.66 -10.97 35.63
C LEU A 432 -0.03 -12.30 35.99
N ASN A 433 0.20 -13.31 35.16
CA ASN A 433 -0.42 -14.64 35.16
C ASN A 433 -1.93 -14.69 34.86
N GLU A 434 -2.56 -13.57 34.53
CA GLU A 434 -3.96 -13.55 34.11
C GLU A 434 -4.12 -14.14 32.71
N ILE A 435 -5.19 -14.91 32.53
CA ILE A 435 -5.58 -15.54 31.28
C ILE A 435 -6.77 -14.76 30.71
N SER A 436 -6.70 -14.41 29.43
CA SER A 436 -7.75 -13.65 28.76
C SER A 436 -9.00 -14.49 28.49
N SER A 437 -10.11 -13.80 28.31
CA SER A 437 -11.22 -14.34 27.50
C SER A 437 -10.75 -14.61 26.06
N PRO A 438 -11.47 -15.43 25.27
CA PRO A 438 -11.15 -15.65 23.86
C PRO A 438 -11.08 -14.34 23.06
N VAL A 439 -10.06 -14.22 22.21
CA VAL A 439 -9.85 -13.06 21.35
C VAL A 439 -9.87 -13.48 19.89
N LEU A 440 -10.81 -12.93 19.13
CA LEU A 440 -10.86 -13.12 17.69
C LEU A 440 -9.74 -12.32 17.00
N LEU A 441 -8.89 -13.02 16.25
CA LEU A 441 -7.81 -12.44 15.46
C LEU A 441 -7.77 -13.07 14.06
N LYS A 442 -8.37 -12.37 13.08
CA LYS A 442 -8.53 -12.86 11.70
C LYS A 442 -9.08 -14.28 11.67
N ASN A 443 -8.26 -15.26 11.31
CA ASN A 443 -8.64 -16.66 11.12
C ASN A 443 -8.38 -17.52 12.36
N ASN A 444 -8.07 -16.90 13.50
CA ASN A 444 -7.76 -17.60 14.74
C ASN A 444 -8.60 -17.05 15.89
N VAL A 445 -8.93 -17.92 16.84
CA VAL A 445 -9.38 -17.52 18.16
C VAL A 445 -8.24 -17.78 19.14
N LEU A 446 -7.78 -16.74 19.82
CA LEU A 446 -6.64 -16.80 20.73
C LEU A 446 -7.08 -16.85 22.19
N VAL A 447 -6.27 -17.50 23.03
CA VAL A 447 -6.26 -17.29 24.49
C VAL A 447 -4.86 -16.84 24.88
N ILE A 448 -4.80 -15.75 25.63
CA ILE A 448 -3.58 -15.01 25.93
C ILE A 448 -3.33 -15.07 27.42
N LYS A 449 -2.08 -15.25 27.83
CA LYS A 449 -1.67 -15.13 29.23
C LYS A 449 -0.47 -14.20 29.35
N LEU A 450 -0.53 -13.22 30.25
CA LEU A 450 0.63 -12.39 30.56
C LEU A 450 1.58 -13.15 31.49
N VAL A 451 2.85 -13.30 31.12
CA VAL A 451 3.82 -14.07 31.91
C VAL A 451 4.98 -13.26 32.45
N ALA A 452 5.30 -12.12 31.85
CA ALA A 452 6.30 -11.20 32.39
C ALA A 452 6.04 -9.76 31.93
N GLU A 453 6.49 -8.82 32.75
CA GLU A 453 6.66 -7.41 32.41
C GLU A 453 8.12 -7.06 32.68
N GLN A 454 8.75 -6.36 31.75
CA GLN A 454 10.14 -5.93 31.88
C GLN A 454 10.30 -4.48 31.41
N GLU A 455 11.24 -3.78 32.04
CA GLU A 455 11.71 -2.50 31.51
C GLU A 455 12.49 -2.74 30.23
N VAL A 456 12.44 -1.76 29.34
CA VAL A 456 13.22 -1.75 28.10
C VAL A 456 14.69 -1.54 28.45
N ASP A 457 15.58 -2.19 27.71
CA ASP A 457 17.03 -2.01 27.87
C ASP A 457 17.45 -0.53 27.67
N GLU A 458 18.27 -0.01 28.57
CA GLU A 458 18.79 1.38 28.51
C GLU A 458 19.53 1.67 27.20
N GLU A 459 20.19 0.67 26.59
CA GLU A 459 20.86 0.82 25.30
C GLU A 459 19.85 1.08 24.18
N ILE A 460 18.71 0.38 24.20
CA ILE A 460 17.61 0.57 23.24
C ILE A 460 16.97 1.95 23.44
N LEU A 461 16.70 2.35 24.69
CA LEU A 461 16.15 3.68 25.01
C LEU A 461 17.08 4.81 24.57
N SER A 462 18.39 4.63 24.73
CA SER A 462 19.41 5.58 24.26
C SER A 462 19.42 5.69 22.73
N ALA A 463 19.29 4.56 22.03
CA ALA A 463 19.18 4.55 20.57
C ALA A 463 17.91 5.27 20.10
N ILE A 464 16.75 5.00 20.70
CA ILE A 464 15.48 5.67 20.36
C ILE A 464 15.60 7.18 20.57
N SER A 465 16.19 7.62 21.68
CA SER A 465 16.41 9.05 21.97
C SER A 465 17.25 9.73 20.89
N PHE A 466 18.28 9.03 20.38
CA PHE A 466 19.13 9.54 19.31
C PHE A 466 18.42 9.58 17.95
N PHE A 467 17.64 8.55 17.62
CA PHE A 467 16.98 8.45 16.32
C PHE A 467 15.68 9.24 16.22
N TYR A 468 15.00 9.50 17.34
CA TYR A 468 13.70 10.19 17.34
C TYR A 468 13.72 11.53 16.57
N PRO A 469 14.66 12.47 16.81
CA PRO A 469 14.70 13.73 16.07
C PRO A 469 14.88 13.54 14.54
N ILE A 470 15.62 12.50 14.15
CA ILE A 470 15.84 12.16 12.73
C ILE A 470 14.53 11.66 12.11
N SER A 471 13.82 10.77 12.81
CA SER A 471 12.53 10.24 12.37
C SER A 471 11.45 11.32 12.32
N ALA A 472 11.36 12.18 13.33
CA ALA A 472 10.43 13.32 13.34
C ALA A 472 10.62 14.21 12.11
N LYS A 473 11.87 14.57 11.79
CA LYS A 473 12.18 15.34 10.57
C LYS A 473 11.75 14.60 9.30
N LYS A 474 12.01 13.29 9.21
CA LYS A 474 11.60 12.49 8.05
C LYS A 474 10.07 12.52 7.88
N PHE A 475 9.32 12.36 8.96
CA PHE A 475 7.86 12.42 8.94
C PHE A 475 7.33 13.79 8.53
N ASP A 476 7.90 14.88 9.06
CA ASP A 476 7.49 16.23 8.68
C ASP A 476 7.90 16.61 7.26
N SER A 477 9.09 16.19 6.82
CA SER A 477 9.53 16.39 5.43
C SER A 477 8.60 15.66 4.46
N ALA A 478 8.18 14.44 4.80
CA ALA A 478 7.19 13.69 4.02
C ALA A 478 5.82 14.39 4.03
N THR A 479 5.39 14.93 5.18
CA THR A 479 4.13 15.65 5.32
C THR A 479 4.11 16.94 4.50
N ILE A 480 5.18 17.73 4.55
CA ILE A 480 5.33 18.95 3.73
C ILE A 480 5.37 18.61 2.24
N SER A 481 6.13 17.57 1.86
CA SER A 481 6.15 17.09 0.48
C SER A 481 4.74 16.70 0.01
N ALA A 482 4.01 15.92 0.79
CA ALA A 482 2.63 15.54 0.48
C ALA A 482 1.73 16.78 0.34
N TYR A 483 1.77 17.69 1.32
CA TYR A 483 0.99 18.93 1.30
C TYR A 483 1.13 19.72 -0.01
N PHE A 484 2.37 19.91 -0.49
CA PHE A 484 2.61 20.67 -1.71
C PHE A 484 2.33 19.87 -2.98
N THR A 485 2.62 18.57 -3.01
CA THR A 485 2.47 17.73 -4.21
C THR A 485 1.03 17.31 -4.47
N THR A 486 0.16 17.29 -3.46
CA THR A 486 -1.26 16.96 -3.60
C THR A 486 -2.18 18.18 -3.57
N ALA A 487 -1.63 19.40 -3.56
CA ALA A 487 -2.44 20.61 -3.55
C ALA A 487 -3.23 20.79 -4.85
N ASP A 488 -4.43 21.39 -4.79
CA ASP A 488 -5.33 21.58 -5.95
C ASP A 488 -4.71 22.40 -7.11
N TYR A 489 -3.65 23.17 -6.83
CA TYR A 489 -2.91 23.92 -7.83
C TYR A 489 -1.78 23.11 -8.49
N VAL A 490 -1.64 21.83 -8.16
CA VAL A 490 -0.67 20.89 -8.74
C VAL A 490 -1.41 19.84 -9.57
N LYS A 491 -0.91 19.59 -10.78
CA LYS A 491 -1.34 18.48 -11.63
C LYS A 491 -0.14 17.60 -11.93
N ASN A 492 -0.22 16.32 -11.57
CA ASN A 492 0.83 15.34 -11.83
C ASN A 492 0.43 14.49 -13.04
N ASP A 493 1.15 14.64 -14.15
CA ASP A 493 0.94 13.88 -15.38
C ASP A 493 2.14 12.96 -15.69
N VAL A 494 3.03 12.68 -14.71
CA VAL A 494 4.31 12.00 -14.94
C VAL A 494 4.13 10.62 -15.56
N VAL A 495 3.19 9.79 -15.06
CA VAL A 495 2.92 8.47 -15.69
C VAL A 495 2.42 8.62 -17.11
N SER A 496 1.44 9.49 -17.34
CA SER A 496 0.88 9.69 -18.68
C SER A 496 1.96 10.19 -19.66
N ALA A 497 2.80 11.11 -19.21
CA ALA A 497 3.92 11.62 -19.98
C ALA A 497 4.98 10.53 -20.24
N TYR A 498 5.32 9.72 -19.23
CA TYR A 498 6.28 8.63 -19.37
C TYR A 498 5.78 7.54 -20.34
N LEU A 499 4.53 7.11 -20.22
CA LEU A 499 3.93 6.13 -21.14
C LEU A 499 3.94 6.64 -22.58
N SER A 500 3.60 7.92 -22.79
CA SER A 500 3.66 8.54 -24.12
C SER A 500 5.06 8.57 -24.73
N MET A 501 6.12 8.55 -23.90
CA MET A 501 7.51 8.46 -24.37
C MET A 501 7.95 7.03 -24.72
N LEU A 502 7.27 6.00 -24.18
CA LEU A 502 7.53 4.60 -24.52
C LEU A 502 6.89 4.19 -25.86
N ASP A 503 5.79 4.87 -26.23
CA ASP A 503 5.05 4.64 -27.47
C ASP A 503 5.62 5.42 -28.67
N GLU A 504 6.59 6.30 -28.43
CA GLU A 504 7.39 7.02 -29.44
C GLU A 504 8.61 6.22 -29.83
#